data_AF-A0A1Q9D1A4-F1
#
_entry.id   AF-A0A1Q9D1A4-F1
#
_cell.length_a   1.000
_cell.length_b   1.000
_cell.length_c   1.000
_cell.angle_alpha   90.00
_cell.angle_beta   90.00
_cell.angle_gamma   90.00
#
_symmetry.space_group_name_H-M   'P 1'
#
loop_
_entity.id
_entity.type
_entity.pdbx_description
1 polymer ?
#
loop_
_entity_poly.entity_id
_entity_poly.type
_entity_poly.pdbx_seq_one_letter_code
_entity_poly.pdbx_strand_id
1 'polypeptide(L)'
;MAVASCMVTWILMVLLMISLYGVFGLGGSRLLLPCFVYLPMVSFFIAFFFGQQLSFGLWSPSIWIDRLCIHQTDLDLKAEQIKSVPTFVARSSRMLVLCDGSYFERLWCNLELATFARHGGVDKDQMADFDVREAKCSEPSDRDAIEKQLQEVFSNCDLPTRRADAVDEGEVKVQRFVHYPATDDPLDRFNAYVRGILRDIVVMQIGDEIHVPWPLCLTACLPMILYSAVNVLGCDNGSCDESARLAGCSSTLQYILAQTLSWVLVILLTFPLTYPVMLRMLRCILSFGDAPVQRCAAFLCCFLAYEYTYMCGGLILGAWVPLVQDYSPTQLMFFLLVVILMVVQSLCLFYRWERQDRENLTSCRCVKRQVATYQAAR
;
A
#
# COMPACT_ATOMS: atom_id res chain seq x y z
N MET A 1 12.71 -0.45 4.02
CA MET A 1 13.85 -0.67 4.94
C MET A 1 13.50 -1.67 6.04
N ALA A 2 12.61 -1.35 7.00
CA ALA A 2 12.28 -2.23 8.15
C ALA A 2 12.05 -3.73 7.82
N VAL A 3 11.16 -4.06 6.88
CA VAL A 3 10.91 -5.45 6.45
C VAL A 3 12.19 -6.15 5.94
N ALA A 4 13.03 -5.45 5.17
CA ALA A 4 14.27 -6.02 4.65
C ALA A 4 15.30 -6.26 5.78
N SER A 5 15.39 -5.36 6.76
CA SER A 5 16.24 -5.56 7.95
C SER A 5 15.78 -6.81 8.73
N CYS A 6 14.48 -6.93 8.97
CA CYS A 6 13.87 -8.09 9.61
C CYS A 6 14.20 -9.40 8.88
N MET A 7 13.93 -9.47 7.56
CA MET A 7 14.16 -10.68 6.77
C MET A 7 15.65 -11.04 6.68
N VAL A 8 16.57 -10.06 6.61
CA VAL A 8 18.01 -10.32 6.65
C VAL A 8 18.44 -10.86 8.02
N THR A 9 17.96 -10.28 9.13
CA THR A 9 18.23 -10.82 10.48
C THR A 9 17.69 -12.24 10.62
N TRP A 10 16.48 -12.52 10.14
CA TRP A 10 15.87 -13.85 10.18
C TRP A 10 16.67 -14.88 9.35
N ILE A 11 16.99 -14.57 8.09
CA ILE A 11 17.78 -15.46 7.21
C ILE A 11 19.14 -15.77 7.85
N LEU A 12 19.84 -14.76 8.39
CA LEU A 12 21.14 -14.97 9.05
C LEU A 12 21.01 -15.86 10.29
N MET A 13 19.98 -15.67 11.12
CA MET A 13 19.74 -16.52 12.30
C MET A 13 19.35 -17.94 11.93
N VAL A 14 18.53 -18.15 10.89
CA VAL A 14 18.16 -19.49 10.38
C VAL A 14 19.38 -20.22 9.83
N LEU A 15 20.20 -19.57 9.00
CA LEU A 15 21.42 -20.17 8.45
C LEU A 15 22.46 -20.48 9.54
N LEU A 16 22.63 -19.59 10.54
CA LEU A 16 23.50 -19.82 11.69
C LEU A 16 23.01 -21.01 12.54
N MET A 17 21.72 -21.08 12.87
CA MET A 17 21.16 -22.16 13.67
C MET A 17 21.22 -23.51 12.94
N ILE A 18 20.91 -23.55 11.63
CA ILE A 18 21.00 -24.78 10.83
C ILE A 18 22.46 -25.24 10.64
N SER A 19 23.41 -24.32 10.47
CA SER A 19 24.84 -24.70 10.33
C SER A 19 25.47 -25.18 11.63
N LEU A 20 25.00 -24.73 12.79
CA LEU A 20 25.50 -25.16 14.10
C LEU A 20 24.88 -26.47 14.62
N TYR A 21 23.60 -26.72 14.34
CA TYR A 21 22.84 -27.83 14.94
C TYR A 21 22.21 -28.81 13.92
N GLY A 22 22.27 -28.50 12.62
CA GLY A 22 21.54 -29.21 11.58
C GLY A 22 20.03 -28.94 11.62
N VAL A 23 19.31 -29.30 10.55
CA VAL A 23 17.85 -29.07 10.45
C VAL A 23 17.08 -29.84 11.52
N PHE A 24 17.43 -31.11 11.75
CA PHE A 24 16.75 -32.00 12.71
C PHE A 24 17.15 -31.76 14.17
N GLY A 25 18.33 -31.19 14.43
CA GLY A 25 18.84 -30.93 15.78
C GLY A 25 18.27 -29.68 16.46
N LEU A 26 17.36 -28.95 15.78
CA LEU A 26 16.68 -27.78 16.33
C LEU A 26 15.37 -28.12 17.09
N GLY A 27 14.86 -29.36 16.97
CA GLY A 27 13.64 -29.79 17.66
C GLY A 27 13.71 -29.55 19.18
N GLY A 28 12.67 -28.93 19.74
CA GLY A 28 12.59 -28.59 21.16
C GLY A 28 13.51 -27.45 21.63
N SER A 29 14.28 -26.81 20.73
CA SER A 29 15.21 -25.74 21.10
C SER A 29 14.47 -24.46 21.50
N ARG A 30 14.59 -24.10 22.78
CA ARG A 30 14.03 -22.86 23.35
C ARG A 30 14.64 -21.57 22.75
N LEU A 31 15.71 -21.68 21.96
CA LEU A 31 16.34 -20.54 21.28
C LEU A 31 15.61 -20.12 20.01
N LEU A 32 14.76 -20.97 19.42
CA LEU A 32 14.10 -20.68 18.14
C LEU A 32 13.19 -19.46 18.21
N LEU A 33 12.36 -19.35 19.24
CA LEU A 33 11.45 -18.21 19.42
C LEU A 33 12.20 -16.87 19.55
N PRO A 34 13.20 -16.69 20.45
CA PRO A 34 13.96 -15.45 20.50
C PRO A 34 14.81 -15.19 19.24
N CYS A 35 15.45 -16.21 18.64
CA CYS A 35 16.32 -16.01 17.48
C CYS A 35 15.56 -15.78 16.16
N PHE A 36 14.39 -16.41 15.96
CA PHE A 36 13.64 -16.29 14.70
C PHE A 36 12.50 -15.26 14.76
N VAL A 37 11.94 -14.94 15.94
CA VAL A 37 10.84 -13.96 16.04
C VAL A 37 11.30 -12.68 16.73
N TYR A 38 11.83 -12.77 17.95
CA TYR A 38 12.10 -11.55 18.73
C TYR A 38 13.28 -10.74 18.17
N LEU A 39 14.40 -11.37 17.80
CA LEU A 39 15.57 -10.67 17.24
C LEU A 39 15.25 -9.98 15.90
N PRO A 40 14.59 -10.65 14.92
CA PRO A 40 14.15 -10.01 13.68
C PRO A 40 13.09 -8.92 13.88
N MET A 41 12.13 -9.09 14.79
CA MET A 41 11.17 -8.03 15.09
C MET A 41 11.81 -6.83 15.82
N VAL A 42 12.84 -7.04 16.64
CA VAL A 42 13.65 -5.94 17.19
C VAL A 42 14.40 -5.21 16.08
N SER A 43 15.00 -5.92 15.10
CA SER A 43 15.65 -5.24 13.96
C SER A 43 14.65 -4.53 13.05
N PHE A 44 13.44 -5.08 12.88
CA PHE A 44 12.31 -4.39 12.24
C PHE A 44 12.02 -3.05 12.92
N PHE A 45 11.78 -3.03 14.24
CA PHE A 45 11.42 -1.81 14.96
C PHE A 45 12.57 -0.79 15.00
N ILE A 46 13.81 -1.23 15.17
CA ILE A 46 14.99 -0.35 15.09
C ILE A 46 15.07 0.31 13.69
N ALA A 47 14.94 -0.47 12.62
CA ALA A 47 14.97 0.04 11.25
C ALA A 47 13.69 0.80 10.84
N PHE A 48 12.59 0.67 11.59
CA PHE A 48 11.34 1.42 11.41
C PHE A 48 11.43 2.82 12.03
N PHE A 49 11.80 2.93 13.30
CA PHE A 49 11.87 4.22 14.00
C PHE A 49 13.17 4.99 13.69
N PHE A 50 14.31 4.31 13.69
CA PHE A 50 15.64 4.94 13.58
C PHE A 50 16.31 4.77 12.21
N GLY A 51 15.70 4.02 11.27
CA GLY A 51 16.28 3.75 9.94
C GLY A 51 16.69 5.02 9.17
N GLN A 52 15.94 6.11 9.32
CA GLN A 52 16.25 7.43 8.77
C GLN A 52 17.57 8.03 9.31
N GLN A 53 17.85 7.86 10.61
CA GLN A 53 19.08 8.31 11.26
C GLN A 53 20.26 7.38 10.92
N LEU A 54 20.04 6.06 11.05
CA LEU A 54 21.03 5.02 10.78
C LEU A 54 21.51 4.98 9.32
N SER A 55 20.70 5.45 8.38
CA SER A 55 21.06 5.52 6.95
C SER A 55 21.89 6.75 6.57
N PHE A 56 22.19 7.66 7.52
CA PHE A 56 22.93 8.92 7.30
C PHE A 56 22.43 9.72 6.08
N GLY A 57 21.13 9.68 5.80
CA GLY A 57 20.50 10.32 4.63
C GLY A 57 20.66 9.57 3.29
N LEU A 58 21.60 8.63 3.13
CA LEU A 58 21.90 7.99 1.83
C LEU A 58 20.73 7.19 1.22
N TRP A 59 19.77 6.74 2.04
CA TRP A 59 18.66 5.86 1.62
C TRP A 59 17.27 6.42 1.94
N SER A 60 17.19 7.67 2.41
CA SER A 60 15.90 8.33 2.70
C SER A 60 15.41 9.12 1.49
N PRO A 61 14.10 9.11 1.17
CA PRO A 61 13.56 10.02 0.16
C PRO A 61 13.70 11.47 0.65
N SER A 62 13.98 12.39 -0.27
CA SER A 62 13.90 13.83 0.00
C SER A 62 12.42 14.23 0.13
N ILE A 63 11.91 14.29 1.36
CA ILE A 63 10.55 14.75 1.65
C ILE A 63 10.56 16.28 1.79
N TRP A 64 9.71 16.95 1.02
CA TRP A 64 9.38 18.35 1.21
C TRP A 64 8.12 18.44 2.09
N ILE A 65 8.14 19.29 3.11
CA ILE A 65 7.00 19.53 4.02
C ILE A 65 6.87 21.04 4.19
N ASP A 66 5.73 21.59 3.76
CA ASP A 66 5.36 23.01 3.82
C ASP A 66 5.85 23.70 5.11
N ARG A 67 5.47 23.18 6.28
CA ARG A 67 5.71 23.77 7.59
C ARG A 67 7.16 23.71 8.07
N LEU A 68 8.00 22.89 7.43
CA LEU A 68 9.43 22.75 7.72
C LEU A 68 10.32 23.40 6.66
N CYS A 69 9.83 23.51 5.42
CA CYS A 69 10.57 24.04 4.28
C CYS A 69 10.23 25.50 3.97
N ILE A 70 9.07 26.01 4.42
CA ILE A 70 8.68 27.41 4.34
C ILE A 70 8.88 28.05 5.72
N HIS A 71 9.52 29.22 5.75
CA HIS A 71 9.80 29.97 6.95
C HIS A 71 8.51 30.46 7.63
N GLN A 72 8.38 30.25 8.94
CA GLN A 72 7.10 30.38 9.66
C GLN A 72 6.94 31.71 10.42
N THR A 73 8.00 32.52 10.54
CA THR A 73 8.04 33.71 11.42
C THR A 73 8.34 35.03 10.69
N ASP A 74 9.35 35.02 9.81
CA ASP A 74 9.57 36.11 8.84
C ASP A 74 8.57 35.99 7.68
N LEU A 75 7.73 37.02 7.51
CA LEU A 75 6.64 37.04 6.55
C LEU A 75 7.10 37.34 5.12
N ASP A 76 8.19 38.07 4.93
CA ASP A 76 8.73 38.39 3.61
C ASP A 76 9.41 37.16 3.00
N LEU A 77 10.21 36.44 3.80
CA LEU A 77 10.77 35.14 3.43
C LEU A 77 9.67 34.09 3.23
N LYS A 78 8.61 34.08 4.07
CA LYS A 78 7.43 33.23 3.86
C LYS A 78 6.79 33.52 2.49
N ALA A 79 6.54 34.79 2.16
CA ALA A 79 5.91 35.20 0.91
C ALA A 79 6.79 34.98 -0.33
N GLU A 80 8.12 35.04 -0.21
CA GLU A 80 9.04 34.63 -1.28
C GLU A 80 9.03 33.10 -1.47
N GLN A 81 9.20 32.33 -0.40
CA GLN A 81 9.28 30.87 -0.46
C GLN A 81 7.96 30.25 -0.91
N ILE A 82 6.82 30.82 -0.52
CA ILE A 82 5.49 30.43 -1.02
C ILE A 82 5.45 30.42 -2.56
N LYS A 83 6.04 31.41 -3.25
CA LYS A 83 6.09 31.48 -4.74
C LYS A 83 6.83 30.29 -5.38
N SER A 84 7.73 29.64 -4.64
CA SER A 84 8.48 28.48 -5.13
C SER A 84 7.71 27.16 -5.02
N VAL A 85 6.62 27.10 -4.24
CA VAL A 85 5.89 25.86 -3.93
C VAL A 85 5.39 25.14 -5.16
N PRO A 86 4.76 25.79 -6.18
CA PRO A 86 4.37 25.10 -7.40
C PRO A 86 5.53 24.41 -8.12
N THR A 87 6.75 24.96 -8.02
CA THR A 87 7.97 24.35 -8.59
C THR A 87 8.44 23.15 -7.78
N PHE A 88 8.37 23.18 -6.44
CA PHE A 88 8.68 22.01 -5.60
C PHE A 88 7.68 20.87 -5.85
N VAL A 89 6.39 21.19 -5.90
CA VAL A 89 5.32 20.22 -6.16
C VAL A 89 5.45 19.61 -7.57
N ALA A 90 5.65 20.42 -8.61
CA ALA A 90 5.82 19.95 -9.98
C ALA A 90 7.12 19.13 -10.20
N ARG A 91 8.12 19.26 -9.31
CA ARG A 91 9.37 18.48 -9.34
C ARG A 91 9.37 17.26 -8.40
N SER A 92 8.36 17.10 -7.56
CA SER A 92 8.21 15.93 -6.69
C SER A 92 7.88 14.69 -7.52
N SER A 93 8.61 13.60 -7.31
CA SER A 93 8.35 12.32 -8.01
C SER A 93 7.12 11.57 -7.50
N ARG A 94 6.66 11.91 -6.28
CA ARG A 94 5.48 11.37 -5.61
C ARG A 94 4.91 12.42 -4.65
N MET A 95 3.59 12.48 -4.51
CA MET A 95 2.90 13.23 -3.45
C MET A 95 2.28 12.24 -2.45
N LEU A 96 2.23 12.60 -1.17
CA LEU A 96 1.51 11.85 -0.14
C LEU A 96 0.32 12.68 0.33
N VAL A 97 -0.89 12.21 0.07
CA VAL A 97 -2.14 12.86 0.44
C VAL A 97 -2.66 12.28 1.75
N LEU A 98 -2.79 13.13 2.77
CA LEU A 98 -3.38 12.75 4.07
C LEU A 98 -4.82 13.28 4.13
N CYS A 99 -5.73 12.55 3.49
CA CYS A 99 -7.12 12.94 3.34
C CYS A 99 -7.92 12.70 4.64
N ASP A 100 -8.13 13.75 5.43
CA ASP A 100 -9.22 13.81 6.43
C ASP A 100 -10.46 14.51 5.85
N GLY A 101 -11.57 14.51 6.60
CA GLY A 101 -12.86 15.08 6.15
C GLY A 101 -12.87 16.59 5.86
N SER A 102 -11.79 17.32 6.18
CA SER A 102 -11.59 18.73 5.85
C SER A 102 -10.51 18.96 4.78
N TYR A 103 -9.92 17.90 4.22
CA TYR A 103 -8.79 18.02 3.30
C TYR A 103 -9.17 18.77 2.02
N PHE A 104 -10.31 18.43 1.43
CA PHE A 104 -10.81 19.14 0.24
C PHE A 104 -11.43 20.50 0.52
N GLU A 105 -11.70 20.86 1.78
CA GLU A 105 -12.08 22.23 2.14
C GLU A 105 -10.89 23.20 2.14
N ARG A 106 -9.65 22.68 2.26
CA ARG A 106 -8.44 23.50 2.42
C ARG A 106 -7.87 23.97 1.09
N LEU A 107 -7.77 25.28 0.93
CA LEU A 107 -7.34 25.91 -0.32
C LEU A 107 -5.91 25.48 -0.74
N TRP A 108 -4.98 25.48 0.21
CA TRP A 108 -3.58 25.10 -0.03
C TRP A 108 -3.43 23.65 -0.50
N CYS A 109 -4.12 22.72 0.17
CA CYS A 109 -4.12 21.30 -0.18
C CYS A 109 -4.64 21.08 -1.62
N ASN A 110 -5.69 21.80 -2.03
CA ASN A 110 -6.19 21.74 -3.40
C ASN A 110 -5.23 22.38 -4.42
N LEU A 111 -4.51 23.46 -4.08
CA LEU A 111 -3.48 24.07 -4.94
C LEU A 111 -2.32 23.11 -5.20
N GLU A 112 -1.76 22.50 -4.15
CA GLU A 112 -0.67 21.52 -4.27
C GLU A 112 -1.11 20.32 -5.10
N LEU A 113 -2.27 19.74 -4.75
CA LEU A 113 -2.83 18.58 -5.43
C LEU A 113 -3.09 18.90 -6.91
N ALA A 114 -3.68 20.06 -7.22
CA ALA A 114 -3.91 20.53 -8.59
C ALA A 114 -2.60 20.72 -9.37
N THR A 115 -1.57 21.24 -8.72
CA THR A 115 -0.26 21.45 -9.36
C THR A 115 0.42 20.12 -9.66
N PHE A 116 0.36 19.15 -8.75
CA PHE A 116 0.88 17.79 -8.97
C PHE A 116 0.12 17.09 -10.11
N ALA A 117 -1.21 17.08 -10.03
CA ALA A 117 -2.13 16.51 -11.01
C ALA A 117 -2.08 17.14 -12.41
N ARG A 118 -1.76 18.43 -12.53
CA ARG A 118 -1.57 19.09 -13.83
C ARG A 118 -0.37 18.53 -14.60
N HIS A 119 0.48 17.74 -13.94
CA HIS A 119 1.58 16.99 -14.53
C HIS A 119 1.27 15.47 -14.70
N GLY A 120 0.06 14.98 -14.36
CA GLY A 120 -0.45 13.62 -14.68
C GLY A 120 -1.89 13.33 -14.18
N GLY A 121 -2.82 12.85 -15.04
CA GLY A 121 -4.29 12.90 -14.80
C GLY A 121 -5.16 11.62 -14.94
N VAL A 122 -6.52 11.77 -14.78
CA VAL A 122 -7.67 10.78 -14.86
C VAL A 122 -7.90 9.87 -13.62
N ASP A 123 -9.09 9.36 -13.16
CA ASP A 123 -10.56 9.68 -13.17
C ASP A 123 -11.34 8.60 -12.28
N LYS A 124 -12.36 8.66 -11.34
CA LYS A 124 -13.44 9.50 -10.66
C LYS A 124 -13.73 9.01 -9.21
N ASP A 125 -14.48 9.60 -8.24
CA ASP A 125 -15.46 10.73 -8.04
C ASP A 125 -15.46 11.23 -6.53
N GLN A 126 -15.20 12.50 -6.13
CA GLN A 126 -15.62 13.07 -4.79
C GLN A 126 -15.72 14.62 -4.67
N MET A 127 -14.68 15.40 -5.02
CA MET A 127 -14.57 16.88 -4.89
C MET A 127 -15.51 17.74 -5.79
N ALA A 128 -16.80 17.41 -5.88
CA ALA A 128 -17.74 18.01 -6.84
C ALA A 128 -18.05 19.49 -6.54
N ASP A 129 -18.15 19.82 -5.25
CA ASP A 129 -18.71 21.08 -4.76
C ASP A 129 -17.65 22.09 -4.32
N PHE A 130 -16.35 21.80 -4.55
CA PHE A 130 -15.25 22.69 -4.16
C PHE A 130 -15.38 24.06 -4.86
N ASP A 131 -15.30 25.16 -4.13
CA ASP A 131 -15.07 26.49 -4.71
C ASP A 131 -13.91 27.19 -4.02
N VAL A 132 -12.95 27.68 -4.81
CA VAL A 132 -11.80 28.48 -4.39
C VAL A 132 -12.21 29.72 -3.58
N ARG A 133 -13.38 30.29 -3.87
CA ARG A 133 -13.89 31.50 -3.19
C ARG A 133 -14.36 31.17 -1.77
N GLU A 134 -14.96 29.99 -1.57
CA GLU A 134 -15.45 29.46 -0.29
C GLU A 134 -14.40 28.62 0.49
N ALA A 135 -13.27 28.30 -0.14
CA ALA A 135 -12.24 27.43 0.42
C ALA A 135 -11.56 28.05 1.67
N LYS A 136 -11.25 27.19 2.64
CA LYS A 136 -10.66 27.59 3.93
C LYS A 136 -9.14 27.71 3.78
N CYS A 137 -8.58 28.84 4.19
CA CYS A 137 -7.15 29.00 4.40
C CYS A 137 -6.79 28.54 5.82
N SER A 138 -5.64 27.86 5.98
CA SER A 138 -5.11 27.49 7.30
C SER A 138 -4.68 28.71 8.11
N GLU A 139 -4.25 29.77 7.41
CA GLU A 139 -3.89 31.08 7.95
C GLU A 139 -4.52 32.14 7.01
N PRO A 140 -5.39 33.04 7.50
CA PRO A 140 -6.07 34.00 6.63
C PRO A 140 -5.14 34.95 5.84
N SER A 141 -3.94 35.26 6.35
CA SER A 141 -2.98 36.15 5.66
C SER A 141 -2.50 35.62 4.32
N ASP A 142 -2.55 34.30 4.12
CA ASP A 142 -1.92 33.67 2.96
C ASP A 142 -2.84 33.69 1.73
N ARG A 143 -4.11 34.08 1.90
CA ARG A 143 -5.14 34.05 0.86
C ARG A 143 -4.75 34.83 -0.40
N ASP A 144 -4.33 36.08 -0.26
CA ASP A 144 -3.96 36.95 -1.39
C ASP A 144 -2.76 36.39 -2.18
N ALA A 145 -1.80 35.77 -1.47
CA ALA A 145 -0.65 35.12 -2.10
C ALA A 145 -1.07 33.85 -2.87
N ILE A 146 -2.03 33.09 -2.36
CA ILE A 146 -2.55 31.89 -2.99
C ILE A 146 -3.43 32.22 -4.21
N GLU A 147 -4.36 33.16 -4.09
CA GLU A 147 -5.19 33.60 -5.22
C GLU A 147 -4.34 34.19 -6.34
N LYS A 148 -3.28 34.95 -6.00
CA LYS A 148 -2.28 35.41 -6.97
C LYS A 148 -1.52 34.26 -7.64
N GLN A 149 -1.12 33.22 -6.91
CA GLN A 149 -0.50 32.04 -7.53
C GLN A 149 -1.45 31.29 -8.45
N LEU A 150 -2.72 31.15 -8.07
CA LEU A 150 -3.72 30.54 -8.92
C LEU A 150 -3.90 31.34 -10.22
N GLN A 151 -3.90 32.67 -10.13
CA GLN A 151 -3.84 33.53 -11.32
C GLN A 151 -2.55 33.32 -12.12
N GLU A 152 -1.36 33.32 -11.52
CA GLU A 152 -0.09 33.11 -12.24
C GLU A 152 0.01 31.72 -12.92
N VAL A 153 -0.49 30.66 -12.27
CA VAL A 153 -0.46 29.28 -12.77
C VAL A 153 -1.57 29.00 -13.80
N PHE A 154 -2.76 29.60 -13.69
CA PHE A 154 -3.91 29.32 -14.58
C PHE A 154 -4.26 30.45 -15.58
N SER A 155 -3.56 31.60 -15.54
CA SER A 155 -3.65 32.64 -16.59
C SER A 155 -3.05 32.17 -17.91
N ASN A 156 -1.82 31.65 -17.87
CA ASN A 156 -1.04 31.23 -19.03
C ASN A 156 -1.48 29.85 -19.56
N CYS A 157 -2.50 29.88 -20.42
CA CYS A 157 -2.65 28.89 -21.48
C CYS A 157 -2.06 29.47 -22.77
N ASP A 158 -1.04 28.81 -23.33
CA ASP A 158 -0.54 29.14 -24.68
C ASP A 158 -1.65 28.92 -25.72
N LEU A 159 -2.34 30.00 -26.09
CA LEU A 159 -3.09 30.08 -27.34
C LEU A 159 -2.07 29.98 -28.48
N PRO A 160 -2.08 28.91 -29.31
CA PRO A 160 -1.11 28.79 -30.39
C PRO A 160 -1.41 29.84 -31.46
N THR A 161 -0.62 30.90 -31.51
CA THR A 161 -0.73 31.95 -32.53
C THR A 161 -0.70 31.31 -33.92
N ARG A 162 -1.80 31.46 -34.65
CA ARG A 162 -2.10 30.73 -35.90
C ARG A 162 -1.19 31.14 -37.05
N ARG A 163 0.06 30.66 -37.06
CA ARG A 163 0.87 30.53 -38.27
C ARG A 163 0.60 29.16 -38.88
N ALA A 164 0.07 29.16 -40.09
CA ALA A 164 0.29 28.03 -40.99
C ALA A 164 1.75 28.10 -41.46
N ASP A 165 2.43 26.95 -41.53
CA ASP A 165 3.02 26.45 -42.78
C ASP A 165 3.70 25.08 -42.56
N ALA A 166 3.68 24.28 -43.63
CA ALA A 166 4.37 22.99 -43.81
C ALA A 166 4.01 21.82 -42.85
N VAL A 167 4.32 20.61 -43.33
CA VAL A 167 4.10 19.32 -42.66
C VAL A 167 5.47 18.67 -42.44
N ASP A 168 5.64 18.01 -41.29
CA ASP A 168 6.61 16.93 -41.11
C ASP A 168 5.98 15.80 -40.27
N GLU A 169 6.43 14.56 -40.45
CA GLU A 169 5.82 13.37 -39.86
C GLU A 169 6.47 12.97 -38.53
N GLY A 170 5.70 12.89 -37.44
CA GLY A 170 6.18 12.24 -36.20
C GLY A 170 5.50 12.66 -34.89
N GLU A 171 4.86 13.83 -34.84
CA GLU A 171 4.22 14.30 -33.59
C GLU A 171 2.96 13.50 -33.22
N VAL A 172 3.13 12.54 -32.31
CA VAL A 172 2.02 11.95 -31.56
C VAL A 172 1.41 13.02 -30.66
N LYS A 173 0.34 13.64 -31.15
CA LYS A 173 -0.48 14.63 -30.42
C LYS A 173 -0.84 14.07 -29.04
N VAL A 174 -0.29 14.69 -27.99
CA VAL A 174 -0.90 14.65 -26.66
C VAL A 174 -2.33 15.19 -26.82
N GLN A 175 -3.33 14.47 -26.32
CA GLN A 175 -4.71 14.99 -26.29
C GLN A 175 -4.78 16.14 -25.28
N ARG A 176 -4.53 17.34 -25.81
CA ARG A 176 -4.20 18.55 -25.05
C ARG A 176 -5.46 19.19 -24.47
N PHE A 177 -5.85 18.69 -23.29
CA PHE A 177 -6.89 19.17 -22.39
C PHE A 177 -8.33 19.18 -22.94
N VAL A 178 -9.27 18.73 -22.11
CA VAL A 178 -10.71 18.95 -22.36
C VAL A 178 -10.96 20.45 -22.41
N HIS A 179 -11.71 20.89 -23.42
CA HIS A 179 -11.97 22.30 -23.66
C HIS A 179 -12.99 22.84 -22.67
N TYR A 180 -12.53 23.28 -21.50
CA TYR A 180 -13.35 24.00 -20.54
C TYR A 180 -13.89 25.29 -21.20
N PRO A 181 -15.16 25.66 -20.98
CA PRO A 181 -15.71 26.91 -21.49
C PRO A 181 -14.91 28.08 -20.90
N ALA A 182 -14.50 29.01 -21.76
CA ALA A 182 -13.64 30.12 -21.36
C ALA A 182 -14.42 31.16 -20.54
N THR A 183 -14.40 30.99 -19.21
CA THR A 183 -14.54 32.10 -18.27
C THR A 183 -13.22 32.88 -18.22
N ASP A 184 -13.30 34.21 -18.31
CA ASP A 184 -12.10 35.04 -18.35
C ASP A 184 -11.30 34.99 -17.03
N ASP A 185 -11.96 34.79 -15.88
CA ASP A 185 -11.32 34.66 -14.56
C ASP A 185 -10.53 33.34 -14.42
N PRO A 186 -9.20 33.39 -14.16
CA PRO A 186 -8.38 32.21 -13.83
C PRO A 186 -8.90 31.39 -12.63
N LEU A 187 -9.59 32.00 -11.67
CA LEU A 187 -10.14 31.32 -10.48
C LEU A 187 -11.27 30.35 -10.87
N ASP A 188 -12.13 30.73 -11.81
CA ASP A 188 -13.17 29.83 -12.33
C ASP A 188 -12.58 28.68 -13.15
N ARG A 189 -11.46 28.91 -13.85
CA ARG A 189 -10.71 27.84 -14.54
C ARG A 189 -10.11 26.85 -13.54
N PHE A 190 -9.58 27.34 -12.41
CA PHE A 190 -9.10 26.50 -11.32
C PHE A 190 -10.26 25.69 -10.71
N ASN A 191 -11.38 26.32 -10.38
CA ASN A 191 -12.59 25.63 -9.93
C ASN A 191 -13.01 24.51 -10.89
N ALA A 192 -13.09 24.79 -12.19
CA ALA A 192 -13.47 23.78 -13.18
C ALA A 192 -12.44 22.63 -13.30
N TYR A 193 -11.15 22.93 -13.19
CA TYR A 193 -10.09 21.92 -13.14
C TYR A 193 -10.17 21.06 -11.86
N VAL A 194 -10.45 21.68 -10.71
CA VAL A 194 -10.56 21.00 -9.41
C VAL A 194 -11.79 20.09 -9.35
N ARG A 195 -12.95 20.57 -9.80
CA ARG A 195 -14.21 19.80 -9.87
C ARG A 195 -14.20 18.69 -10.93
N GLY A 196 -13.38 18.85 -11.97
CA GLY A 196 -13.17 17.83 -13.02
C GLY A 196 -11.90 17.02 -12.76
N ILE A 197 -10.90 17.21 -13.63
CA ILE A 197 -9.68 16.40 -13.72
C ILE A 197 -9.02 16.11 -12.36
N LEU A 198 -9.00 17.05 -11.41
CA LEU A 198 -8.39 16.82 -10.11
C LEU A 198 -9.18 15.87 -9.22
N ARG A 199 -10.47 16.18 -9.01
CA ARG A 199 -11.45 15.36 -8.29
C ARG A 199 -11.33 13.90 -8.64
N ASP A 200 -11.10 13.66 -9.91
CA ASP A 200 -11.23 12.35 -10.48
C ASP A 200 -9.92 11.54 -10.52
N ILE A 201 -8.75 12.18 -10.68
CA ILE A 201 -7.44 11.56 -10.30
C ILE A 201 -7.45 11.07 -8.87
N VAL A 202 -7.90 11.93 -7.96
CA VAL A 202 -7.69 11.77 -6.53
C VAL A 202 -8.41 10.53 -6.02
N VAL A 203 -9.64 10.31 -6.43
CA VAL A 203 -10.41 9.13 -5.99
C VAL A 203 -9.99 7.86 -6.74
N MET A 204 -9.52 7.97 -7.98
CA MET A 204 -8.87 6.85 -8.66
C MET A 204 -7.62 6.35 -7.91
N GLN A 205 -6.90 7.25 -7.22
CA GLN A 205 -5.68 6.94 -6.45
C GLN A 205 -5.89 6.69 -4.95
N ILE A 206 -6.97 7.19 -4.34
CA ILE A 206 -7.34 6.86 -2.94
C ILE A 206 -7.77 5.39 -2.82
N GLY A 207 -8.52 4.89 -3.81
CA GLY A 207 -9.05 3.52 -3.83
C GLY A 207 -10.27 3.30 -2.93
N ASP A 208 -10.77 2.06 -2.89
CA ASP A 208 -11.90 1.68 -2.05
C ASP A 208 -11.44 1.38 -0.60
N GLU A 209 -12.16 1.89 0.41
CA GLU A 209 -11.85 1.80 1.85
C GLU A 209 -11.68 0.34 2.36
N ILE A 210 -12.20 -0.64 1.61
CA ILE A 210 -12.10 -2.08 1.91
C ILE A 210 -10.95 -2.80 1.17
N HIS A 211 -10.14 -2.07 0.40
CA HIS A 211 -8.96 -2.62 -0.25
C HIS A 211 -7.71 -2.43 0.61
N VAL A 212 -6.93 -3.50 0.74
CA VAL A 212 -5.60 -3.47 1.36
C VAL A 212 -4.66 -4.24 0.44
N PRO A 213 -3.50 -3.68 0.06
CA PRO A 213 -2.54 -4.42 -0.77
C PRO A 213 -2.07 -5.71 -0.08
N TRP A 214 -2.01 -6.81 -0.84
CA TRP A 214 -1.53 -8.11 -0.34
C TRP A 214 -0.16 -8.05 0.36
N PRO A 215 0.85 -7.29 -0.12
CA PRO A 215 2.13 -7.13 0.59
C PRO A 215 2.01 -6.42 1.95
N LEU A 216 1.03 -5.53 2.12
CA LEU A 216 0.77 -4.85 3.39
C LEU A 216 0.13 -5.82 4.39
N CYS A 217 -0.78 -6.69 3.92
CA CYS A 217 -1.37 -7.76 4.74
C CYS A 217 -0.28 -8.74 5.24
N LEU A 218 0.64 -9.18 4.36
CA LEU A 218 1.80 -9.98 4.78
C LEU A 218 2.71 -9.24 5.76
N THR A 219 2.94 -7.94 5.56
CA THR A 219 3.78 -7.12 6.46
C THR A 219 3.17 -7.03 7.85
N ALA A 220 1.84 -6.92 7.97
CA ALA A 220 1.14 -6.95 9.26
C ALA A 220 1.19 -8.33 9.92
N CYS A 221 1.13 -9.41 9.14
CA CYS A 221 1.26 -10.79 9.61
C CYS A 221 2.71 -11.25 9.85
N LEU A 222 3.72 -10.38 9.66
CA LEU A 222 5.14 -10.74 9.72
C LEU A 222 5.58 -11.49 11.00
N PRO A 223 5.13 -11.17 12.23
CA PRO A 223 5.46 -11.94 13.42
C PRO A 223 5.00 -13.41 13.34
N MET A 224 3.84 -13.68 12.75
CA MET A 224 3.30 -15.03 12.58
C MET A 224 4.01 -15.79 11.44
N ILE A 225 4.42 -15.08 10.39
CA ILE A 225 5.26 -15.63 9.32
C ILE A 225 6.61 -16.09 9.90
N LEU A 226 7.26 -15.27 10.72
CA LEU A 226 8.48 -15.65 11.43
C LEU A 226 8.26 -16.82 12.41
N TYR A 227 7.14 -16.82 13.14
CA TYR A 227 6.78 -17.89 14.08
C TYR A 227 6.56 -19.26 13.39
N SER A 228 6.12 -19.29 12.12
CA SER A 228 5.99 -20.55 11.37
C SER A 228 7.31 -21.35 11.33
N ALA A 229 8.45 -20.67 11.26
CA ALA A 229 9.77 -21.30 11.27
C ALA A 229 10.09 -21.95 12.63
N VAL A 230 9.55 -21.41 13.72
CA VAL A 230 9.66 -21.99 15.07
C VAL A 230 8.87 -23.30 15.15
N ASN A 231 7.67 -23.36 14.58
CA ASN A 231 6.89 -24.61 14.53
C ASN A 231 7.57 -25.68 13.66
N VAL A 232 8.00 -25.30 12.44
CA VAL A 232 8.63 -26.23 11.48
C VAL A 232 9.97 -26.79 11.98
N LEU A 233 10.89 -25.93 12.45
CA LEU A 233 12.23 -26.34 12.87
C LEU A 233 12.31 -26.73 14.36
N GLY A 234 11.36 -26.28 15.18
CA GLY A 234 11.22 -26.67 16.58
C GLY A 234 10.40 -27.92 16.80
N CYS A 235 9.79 -28.47 15.74
CA CYS A 235 9.08 -29.74 15.74
C CYS A 235 8.06 -29.86 16.88
N ASP A 236 7.15 -28.89 16.97
CA ASP A 236 6.12 -28.74 18.01
C ASP A 236 6.66 -28.74 19.46
N ASN A 237 7.90 -28.29 19.62
CA ASN A 237 8.69 -28.26 20.86
C ASN A 237 9.16 -29.65 21.37
N GLY A 238 8.99 -30.70 20.57
CA GLY A 238 9.56 -32.04 20.80
C GLY A 238 10.82 -32.30 19.98
N SER A 239 11.43 -33.48 20.14
CA SER A 239 12.44 -33.94 19.18
C SER A 239 11.76 -34.29 17.86
N CYS A 240 12.37 -33.92 16.73
CA CYS A 240 11.73 -34.07 15.43
C CYS A 240 11.34 -35.51 15.08
N ASP A 241 12.14 -36.50 15.52
CA ASP A 241 11.83 -37.92 15.30
C ASP A 241 10.58 -38.39 16.07
N GLU A 242 10.35 -37.85 17.28
CA GLU A 242 9.17 -38.20 18.07
C GLU A 242 7.93 -37.47 17.56
N SER A 243 8.06 -36.17 17.22
CA SER A 243 6.98 -35.41 16.59
C SER A 243 6.57 -36.03 15.24
N ALA A 244 7.51 -36.53 14.45
CA ALA A 244 7.22 -37.26 13.21
C ALA A 244 6.47 -38.58 13.45
N ARG A 245 6.81 -39.35 14.50
CA ARG A 245 6.09 -40.57 14.89
C ARG A 245 4.67 -40.28 15.37
N LEU A 246 4.51 -39.29 16.25
CA LEU A 246 3.21 -38.85 16.75
C LEU A 246 2.32 -38.31 15.61
N ALA A 247 2.93 -37.66 14.61
CA ALA A 247 2.28 -37.25 13.38
C ALA A 247 2.14 -38.36 12.32
N GLY A 248 2.41 -39.63 12.66
CA GLY A 248 2.22 -40.78 11.76
C GLY A 248 3.08 -40.79 10.49
N CYS A 249 4.13 -39.98 10.42
CA CYS A 249 4.98 -39.85 9.24
C CYS A 249 6.03 -40.98 9.17
N SER A 250 6.32 -41.47 7.96
CA SER A 250 7.32 -42.53 7.74
C SER A 250 8.76 -42.09 8.02
N SER A 251 9.02 -40.78 8.01
CA SER A 251 10.34 -40.21 8.30
C SER A 251 10.25 -38.76 8.78
N THR A 252 11.27 -38.35 9.53
CA THR A 252 11.46 -36.98 10.03
C THR A 252 11.58 -35.95 8.88
N LEU A 253 12.12 -36.36 7.74
CA LEU A 253 12.17 -35.53 6.53
C LEU A 253 10.78 -35.33 5.92
N GLN A 254 9.95 -36.38 5.83
CA GLN A 254 8.56 -36.25 5.39
C GLN A 254 7.78 -35.29 6.29
N TYR A 255 7.93 -35.41 7.61
CA TYR A 255 7.31 -34.52 8.59
C TYR A 255 7.70 -33.05 8.38
N ILE A 256 8.99 -32.72 8.31
CA ILE A 256 9.45 -31.33 8.15
C ILE A 256 9.03 -30.76 6.78
N LEU A 257 9.11 -31.55 5.70
CA LEU A 257 8.63 -31.10 4.38
C LEU A 257 7.11 -30.85 4.37
N ALA A 258 6.33 -31.73 5.01
CA ALA A 258 4.89 -31.58 5.12
C ALA A 258 4.50 -30.32 5.90
N GLN A 259 5.12 -30.08 7.07
CA GLN A 259 4.90 -28.87 7.85
C GLN A 259 5.36 -27.61 7.12
N THR A 260 6.48 -27.66 6.38
CA THR A 260 6.95 -26.54 5.56
C THR A 260 5.91 -26.16 4.50
N LEU A 261 5.38 -27.16 3.77
CA LEU A 261 4.34 -26.94 2.75
C LEU A 261 3.02 -26.44 3.36
N SER A 262 2.60 -26.98 4.51
CA SER A 262 1.46 -26.46 5.29
C SER A 262 1.58 -24.97 5.55
N TRP A 263 2.69 -24.54 6.15
CA TRP A 263 2.89 -23.15 6.55
C TRP A 263 3.01 -22.22 5.35
N VAL A 264 3.67 -22.65 4.27
CA VAL A 264 3.71 -21.87 3.01
C VAL A 264 2.30 -21.64 2.45
N LEU A 265 1.43 -22.65 2.42
CA LEU A 265 0.05 -22.51 1.96
C LEU A 265 -0.76 -21.55 2.86
N VAL A 266 -0.67 -21.69 4.18
CA VAL A 266 -1.35 -20.81 5.14
C VAL A 266 -0.84 -19.37 5.05
N ILE A 267 0.46 -19.15 4.89
CA ILE A 267 1.05 -17.81 4.75
C ILE A 267 0.62 -17.12 3.46
N LEU A 268 0.51 -17.85 2.34
CA LEU A 268 0.18 -17.26 1.04
C LEU A 268 -1.34 -17.09 0.82
N LEU A 269 -2.15 -18.04 1.28
CA LEU A 269 -3.59 -18.13 0.98
C LEU A 269 -4.50 -17.74 2.15
N THR A 270 -3.99 -17.70 3.38
CA THR A 270 -4.82 -17.52 4.58
C THR A 270 -4.46 -16.26 5.38
N PHE A 271 -3.20 -16.08 5.77
CA PHE A 271 -2.77 -14.88 6.52
C PHE A 271 -3.12 -13.53 5.86
N PRO A 272 -3.16 -13.37 4.52
CA PRO A 272 -3.58 -12.12 3.91
C PRO A 272 -5.08 -11.81 4.05
N LEU A 273 -5.92 -12.80 4.34
CA LEU A 273 -7.38 -12.67 4.34
C LEU A 273 -7.92 -11.78 5.47
N THR A 274 -7.23 -11.71 6.61
CA THR A 274 -7.73 -11.09 7.84
C THR A 274 -8.22 -9.65 7.64
N TYR A 275 -7.38 -8.78 7.07
CA TYR A 275 -7.71 -7.36 6.94
C TYR A 275 -8.78 -7.08 5.86
N PRO A 276 -8.71 -7.66 4.64
CA PRO A 276 -9.78 -7.53 3.64
C PRO A 276 -11.15 -8.07 4.11
N VAL A 277 -11.17 -9.13 4.93
CA VAL A 277 -12.41 -9.66 5.55
C VAL A 277 -12.90 -8.70 6.65
N MET A 278 -12.03 -8.33 7.59
CA MET A 278 -12.35 -7.42 8.70
C MET A 278 -12.94 -6.09 8.20
N LEU A 279 -12.37 -5.48 7.16
CA LEU A 279 -12.87 -4.23 6.60
C LEU A 279 -14.23 -4.38 5.89
N ARG A 280 -14.49 -5.51 5.22
CA ARG A 280 -15.80 -5.80 4.61
C ARG A 280 -16.87 -6.03 5.68
N MET A 281 -16.53 -6.73 6.77
CA MET A 281 -17.41 -6.88 7.94
C MET A 281 -17.68 -5.53 8.61
N LEU A 282 -16.64 -4.71 8.79
CA LEU A 282 -16.75 -3.38 9.36
C LEU A 282 -17.63 -2.46 8.50
N ARG A 283 -17.42 -2.39 7.18
CA ARG A 283 -18.28 -1.61 6.26
C ARG A 283 -19.75 -2.02 6.32
N CYS A 284 -20.03 -3.32 6.43
CA CYS A 284 -21.39 -3.84 6.60
C CYS A 284 -22.00 -3.39 7.94
N ILE A 285 -21.27 -3.51 9.05
CA ILE A 285 -21.75 -3.08 10.37
C ILE A 285 -21.88 -1.56 10.49
N LEU A 286 -20.98 -0.80 9.86
CA LEU A 286 -21.06 0.66 9.85
C LEU A 286 -22.28 1.18 9.06
N SER A 287 -22.84 0.39 8.13
CA SER A 287 -24.06 0.78 7.39
C SER A 287 -25.39 0.53 8.14
N PHE A 288 -25.38 0.01 9.38
CA PHE A 288 -26.61 -0.28 10.13
C PHE A 288 -26.58 0.15 11.60
N GLY A 289 -27.67 0.80 12.05
CA GLY A 289 -28.07 0.88 13.45
C GLY A 289 -27.47 2.02 14.29
N ASP A 290 -27.79 2.00 15.59
CA ASP A 290 -27.42 3.05 16.53
C ASP A 290 -25.95 2.97 16.99
N ALA A 291 -25.37 4.14 17.22
CA ALA A 291 -23.95 4.33 17.56
C ALA A 291 -23.35 3.41 18.67
N PRO A 292 -24.03 3.05 19.79
CA PRO A 292 -23.46 2.11 20.75
C PRO A 292 -23.40 0.67 20.22
N VAL A 293 -24.45 0.21 19.53
CA VAL A 293 -24.51 -1.16 18.96
C VAL A 293 -23.47 -1.30 17.85
N GLN A 294 -23.37 -0.28 16.99
CA GLN A 294 -22.39 -0.17 15.91
C GLN A 294 -20.95 -0.34 16.43
N ARG A 295 -20.58 0.28 17.57
CA ARG A 295 -19.25 0.15 18.19
C ARG A 295 -18.98 -1.25 18.74
N CYS A 296 -19.95 -1.85 19.43
CA CYS A 296 -19.81 -3.20 19.96
C CYS A 296 -19.66 -4.24 18.83
N ALA A 297 -20.47 -4.11 17.78
CA ALA A 297 -20.36 -4.96 16.60
C ALA A 297 -19.05 -4.76 15.83
N ALA A 298 -18.57 -3.51 15.70
CA ALA A 298 -17.28 -3.21 15.07
C ALA A 298 -16.09 -3.84 15.80
N PHE A 299 -16.11 -3.92 17.13
CA PHE A 299 -15.09 -4.63 17.90
C PHE A 299 -15.08 -6.14 17.63
N LEU A 300 -16.27 -6.74 17.45
CA LEU A 300 -16.41 -8.17 17.11
C LEU A 300 -15.90 -8.50 15.70
N CYS A 301 -15.88 -7.56 14.75
CA CYS A 301 -15.29 -7.76 13.42
C CYS A 301 -13.84 -8.24 13.48
N CYS A 302 -13.04 -7.67 14.39
CA CYS A 302 -11.63 -8.03 14.54
C CYS A 302 -11.49 -9.49 14.98
N PHE A 303 -12.22 -9.89 16.02
CA PHE A 303 -12.20 -11.27 16.53
C PHE A 303 -12.68 -12.27 15.47
N LEU A 304 -13.84 -12.00 14.86
CA LEU A 304 -14.43 -12.89 13.86
C LEU A 304 -13.56 -13.03 12.60
N ALA A 305 -12.86 -11.97 12.17
CA ALA A 305 -11.93 -12.05 11.04
C ALA A 305 -10.68 -12.89 11.37
N TYR A 306 -10.17 -12.84 12.61
CA TYR A 306 -9.09 -13.74 13.05
C TYR A 306 -9.56 -15.19 13.17
N GLU A 307 -10.69 -15.45 13.83
CA GLU A 307 -11.27 -16.81 13.93
C GLU A 307 -11.52 -17.42 12.56
N TYR A 308 -12.12 -16.66 11.63
CA TYR A 308 -12.33 -17.09 10.26
C TYR A 308 -11.01 -17.42 9.54
N THR A 309 -9.97 -16.62 9.75
CA THR A 309 -8.62 -16.86 9.22
C THR A 309 -8.02 -18.15 9.79
N TYR A 310 -8.16 -18.40 11.10
CA TYR A 310 -7.73 -19.66 11.72
C TYR A 310 -8.53 -20.87 11.24
N MET A 311 -9.83 -20.74 10.99
CA MET A 311 -10.64 -21.81 10.38
C MET A 311 -10.18 -22.13 8.96
N CYS A 312 -9.91 -21.13 8.12
CA CYS A 312 -9.33 -21.34 6.78
C CYS A 312 -7.99 -22.07 6.84
N GLY A 313 -7.11 -21.71 7.79
CA GLY A 313 -5.82 -22.39 7.98
C GLY A 313 -5.98 -23.83 8.49
N GLY A 314 -6.92 -24.05 9.41
CA GLY A 314 -7.30 -25.36 9.92
C GLY A 314 -7.87 -26.29 8.84
N LEU A 315 -8.63 -25.74 7.87
CA LEU A 315 -9.11 -26.50 6.71
C LEU A 315 -7.96 -26.92 5.78
N ILE A 316 -6.98 -26.04 5.52
CA ILE A 316 -5.78 -26.41 4.74
C ILE A 316 -5.00 -27.52 5.46
N LEU A 317 -4.71 -27.34 6.75
CA LEU A 317 -3.98 -28.31 7.58
C LEU A 317 -4.71 -29.67 7.66
N GLY A 318 -6.01 -29.63 7.97
CA GLY A 318 -6.84 -30.84 8.12
C GLY A 318 -7.09 -31.60 6.82
N ALA A 319 -6.99 -30.94 5.66
CA ALA A 319 -7.02 -31.62 4.36
C ALA A 319 -5.63 -32.15 3.92
N TRP A 320 -4.55 -31.47 4.31
CA TRP A 320 -3.19 -31.79 3.90
C TRP A 320 -2.55 -32.91 4.75
N VAL A 321 -2.68 -32.86 6.07
CA VAL A 321 -2.01 -33.82 6.97
C VAL A 321 -2.42 -35.28 6.67
N PRO A 322 -3.72 -35.64 6.52
CA PRO A 322 -4.12 -37.00 6.16
C PRO A 322 -3.59 -37.44 4.79
N LEU A 323 -3.56 -36.53 3.81
CA LEU A 323 -3.06 -36.78 2.45
C LEU A 323 -1.56 -37.12 2.42
N VAL A 324 -0.79 -36.59 3.37
CA VAL A 324 0.63 -36.95 3.55
C VAL A 324 0.81 -38.25 4.33
N GLN A 325 -0.05 -38.52 5.32
CA GLN A 325 0.03 -39.70 6.19
C GLN A 325 -0.31 -41.01 5.46
N ASP A 326 -1.47 -41.05 4.79
CA ASP A 326 -1.98 -42.24 4.10
C ASP A 326 -2.70 -41.81 2.82
N TYR A 327 -1.97 -41.77 1.70
CA TYR A 327 -2.41 -41.18 0.44
C TYR A 327 -3.65 -41.88 -0.14
N SER A 328 -4.76 -41.15 -0.21
CA SER A 328 -5.95 -41.52 -0.96
C SER A 328 -6.32 -40.48 -2.03
N PRO A 329 -6.72 -40.91 -3.24
CA PRO A 329 -7.28 -40.01 -4.25
C PRO A 329 -8.47 -39.17 -3.76
N THR A 330 -9.26 -39.66 -2.79
CA THR A 330 -10.39 -38.90 -2.24
C THR A 330 -9.94 -37.73 -1.37
N GLN A 331 -8.90 -37.92 -0.55
CA GLN A 331 -8.26 -36.83 0.20
C GLN A 331 -7.60 -35.83 -0.76
N LEU A 332 -6.95 -36.30 -1.83
CA LEU A 332 -6.33 -35.42 -2.83
C LEU A 332 -7.37 -34.50 -3.48
N MET A 333 -8.53 -35.03 -3.87
CA MET A 333 -9.62 -34.20 -4.38
C MET A 333 -10.14 -33.20 -3.34
N PHE A 334 -10.26 -33.61 -2.06
CA PHE A 334 -10.70 -32.72 -0.98
C PHE A 334 -9.69 -31.59 -0.71
N PHE A 335 -8.40 -31.90 -0.64
CA PHE A 335 -7.32 -30.92 -0.51
C PHE A 335 -7.27 -29.95 -1.69
N LEU A 336 -7.36 -30.46 -2.93
CA LEU A 336 -7.42 -29.61 -4.12
C LEU A 336 -8.66 -28.70 -4.11
N LEU A 337 -9.83 -29.19 -3.67
CA LEU A 337 -11.02 -28.36 -3.49
C LEU A 337 -10.80 -27.24 -2.47
N VAL A 338 -10.22 -27.54 -1.31
CA VAL A 338 -9.89 -26.53 -0.28
C VAL A 338 -8.90 -25.49 -0.82
N VAL A 339 -7.83 -25.90 -1.50
CA VAL A 339 -6.86 -24.97 -2.11
C VAL A 339 -7.51 -24.11 -3.19
N ILE A 340 -8.35 -24.70 -4.06
CA ILE A 340 -9.08 -23.94 -5.09
C ILE A 340 -10.00 -22.90 -4.45
N LEU A 341 -10.74 -23.24 -3.39
CA LEU A 341 -11.60 -22.30 -2.67
C LEU A 341 -10.80 -21.13 -2.08
N MET A 342 -9.66 -21.40 -1.42
CA MET A 342 -8.80 -20.36 -0.83
C MET A 342 -8.12 -19.47 -1.89
N VAL A 343 -7.74 -20.04 -3.05
CA VAL A 343 -7.22 -19.29 -4.20
C VAL A 343 -8.30 -18.42 -4.83
N VAL A 344 -9.49 -18.95 -5.10
CA VAL A 344 -10.63 -18.19 -5.64
C VAL A 344 -11.01 -17.05 -4.70
N GLN A 345 -11.09 -17.32 -3.39
CA GLN A 345 -11.33 -16.30 -2.38
C GLN A 345 -10.26 -15.20 -2.38
N SER A 346 -8.98 -15.57 -2.42
CA SER A 346 -7.87 -14.62 -2.49
C SER A 346 -7.98 -13.73 -3.75
N LEU A 347 -8.30 -14.32 -4.91
CA LEU A 347 -8.56 -13.57 -6.14
C LEU A 347 -9.78 -12.63 -5.98
N CYS A 348 -10.89 -13.10 -5.40
CA CYS A 348 -12.07 -12.25 -5.16
C CYS A 348 -11.79 -11.06 -4.21
N LEU A 349 -10.85 -11.19 -3.28
CA LEU A 349 -10.49 -10.13 -2.33
C LEU A 349 -9.45 -9.14 -2.89
N PHE A 350 -8.49 -9.60 -3.69
CA PHE A 350 -7.35 -8.80 -4.18
C PHE A 350 -7.37 -8.50 -5.70
N TYR A 351 -7.60 -9.52 -6.55
CA TYR A 351 -7.40 -9.41 -8.01
C TYR A 351 -8.34 -8.40 -8.68
N ARG A 352 -9.58 -8.26 -8.17
CA ARG A 352 -10.58 -7.34 -8.74
C ARG A 352 -10.14 -5.87 -8.69
N TRP A 353 -9.28 -5.50 -7.73
CA TRP A 353 -8.72 -4.14 -7.68
C TRP A 353 -7.39 -4.01 -8.42
N GLU A 354 -6.44 -4.93 -8.22
CA GLU A 354 -5.09 -4.80 -8.82
C GLU A 354 -5.13 -4.76 -10.36
N ARG A 355 -6.13 -5.37 -10.98
CA ARG A 355 -6.37 -5.24 -12.43
C ARG A 355 -6.82 -3.83 -12.82
N GLN A 356 -7.75 -3.23 -12.08
CA GLN A 356 -8.22 -1.86 -12.33
C GLN A 356 -7.09 -0.85 -12.10
N ASP A 357 -6.32 -1.03 -11.03
CA ASP A 357 -5.11 -0.26 -10.72
C ASP A 357 -4.08 -0.33 -11.88
N ARG A 358 -3.78 -1.55 -12.38
CA ARG A 358 -2.86 -1.74 -13.53
C ARG A 358 -3.40 -1.21 -14.85
N GLU A 359 -4.69 -1.37 -15.15
CA GLU A 359 -5.29 -0.85 -16.39
C GLU A 359 -5.32 0.70 -16.36
N ASN A 360 -5.57 1.31 -15.20
CA ASN A 360 -5.45 2.76 -15.00
C ASN A 360 -3.99 3.26 -15.08
N LEU A 361 -3.06 2.64 -14.35
CA LEU A 361 -1.62 2.98 -14.38
C LEU A 361 -0.98 2.76 -15.76
N THR A 362 -1.52 1.88 -16.61
CA THR A 362 -1.06 1.71 -18.00
C THR A 362 -1.80 2.57 -19.01
N SER A 363 -3.00 3.07 -18.68
CA SER A 363 -3.65 4.21 -19.37
C SER A 363 -2.78 5.47 -19.24
N CYS A 364 -2.14 5.69 -18.08
CA CYS A 364 -1.13 6.74 -17.85
C CYS A 364 0.20 6.50 -18.61
N ARG A 365 0.15 6.36 -19.94
CA ARG A 365 1.32 6.16 -20.85
C ARG A 365 2.43 7.23 -20.69
N CYS A 366 2.12 8.39 -20.11
CA CYS A 366 3.09 9.45 -19.80
C CYS A 366 4.24 8.97 -18.89
N VAL A 367 3.95 8.17 -17.85
CA VAL A 367 4.95 7.79 -16.83
C VAL A 367 6.07 6.92 -17.43
N LYS A 368 5.72 5.95 -18.28
CA LYS A 368 6.71 5.12 -18.98
C LYS A 368 7.60 5.91 -19.94
N ARG A 369 7.13 7.05 -20.48
CA ARG A 369 7.93 7.84 -21.43
C ARG A 369 8.99 8.70 -20.74
N GLN A 370 8.71 9.28 -19.57
CA GLN A 370 9.71 10.04 -18.81
C GLN A 370 10.95 9.21 -18.43
N VAL A 371 10.76 7.94 -18.04
CA VAL A 371 11.87 7.03 -17.72
C VAL A 371 12.74 6.75 -18.97
N ALA A 372 12.12 6.56 -20.13
CA ALA A 372 12.84 6.36 -21.39
C ALA A 372 13.61 7.61 -21.83
N THR A 373 13.02 8.81 -21.71
CA THR A 373 13.73 10.07 -22.01
C THR A 373 14.95 10.28 -21.10
N TYR A 374 14.84 9.90 -19.81
CA TYR A 374 15.98 9.96 -18.87
C TYR A 374 17.12 8.98 -19.20
N GLN A 375 16.84 7.88 -19.91
CA GLN A 375 17.85 6.94 -20.40
C GLN A 375 18.46 7.35 -21.75
N ALA A 376 17.83 8.27 -22.49
CA ALA A 376 18.35 8.87 -23.72
C ALA A 376 19.08 10.21 -23.50
N ALA A 377 19.16 10.67 -22.25
CA ALA A 377 19.82 11.92 -21.83
C ALA A 377 21.08 11.66 -20.97
N ARG A 378 21.74 10.52 -21.21
CA ARG A 378 23.04 10.09 -20.67
C ARG A 378 23.87 9.47 -21.78
#